data_AF-A0A0F9IRB9-F1
#
_entry.id   AF-A0A0F9IRB9-F1
#
_cell.length_a   1.000
_cell.length_b   1.000
_cell.length_c   1.000
_cell.angle_alpha   90.00
_cell.angle_beta   90.00
_cell.angle_gamma   90.00
#
_symmetry.space_group_name_H-M   'P 1'
#
loop_
_entity.id
_entity.type
_entity.pdbx_description
1 polymer ?
#
loop_
_entity_poly.entity_id
_entity_poly.type
_entity_poly.pdbx_seq_one_letter_code
_entity_poly.pdbx_strand_id
1 'polypeptide(L)' 'EIPRWLRKRLEEFHDDTDSLQAFTLDFLTDFTEKLINVGVPGLHFYTMNRTEPTLTICQRLGLID' A
#
# COMPACT_ATOMS: atom_id res chain seq x y z
N GLU A 1 -13.03 6.34 -8.22
CA GLU A 1 -13.63 6.66 -6.90
C GLU A 1 -13.06 5.68 -5.85
N ILE A 2 -12.83 6.13 -4.61
CA ILE A 2 -12.34 5.26 -3.52
C ILE A 2 -13.51 4.41 -2.98
N PRO A 3 -13.35 3.07 -2.83
CA PRO A 3 -14.39 2.20 -2.27
C PRO A 3 -14.90 2.70 -0.91
N ARG A 4 -16.23 2.63 -0.70
CA ARG A 4 -16.87 3.13 0.53
C ARG A 4 -16.31 2.52 1.81
N TRP A 5 -16.00 1.23 1.79
CA TRP A 5 -15.44 0.54 2.96
C TRP A 5 -14.04 1.06 3.30
N LEU A 6 -13.20 1.33 2.29
CA LEU A 6 -11.85 1.81 2.49
C LEU A 6 -11.86 3.23 3.02
N ARG A 7 -12.74 4.08 2.48
CA ARG A 7 -12.93 5.45 2.98
C ARG A 7 -13.30 5.46 4.46
N LYS A 8 -14.32 4.69 4.85
CA LYS A 8 -14.73 4.58 6.27
C LYS A 8 -13.57 4.12 7.16
N ARG A 9 -12.82 3.12 6.69
CA ARG A 9 -11.66 2.61 7.44
C ARG A 9 -10.56 3.66 7.63
N LEU A 10 -10.30 4.48 6.60
CA LEU A 10 -9.32 5.57 6.70
C LEU A 10 -9.80 6.69 7.64
N GLU A 11 -11.10 7.01 7.63
CA GLU A 11 -11.71 8.02 8.50
C GLU A 11 -11.66 7.63 9.99
N GLU A 12 -11.66 6.33 10.32
CA GLU A 12 -11.57 5.81 11.69
C GLU A 12 -10.24 6.12 12.40
N PHE A 13 -9.17 6.40 11.65
CA PHE A 13 -7.85 6.66 12.26
C PHE A 13 -7.70 8.09 12.79
N HIS A 14 -8.58 9.03 12.42
CA HIS A 14 -8.52 10.42 12.89
C HIS A 14 -7.10 11.02 12.81
N ASP A 15 -6.49 11.35 13.95
CA ASP A 15 -5.15 11.93 14.05
C ASP A 15 -4.04 10.87 14.23
N ASP A 16 -4.39 9.58 14.34
CA ASP A 16 -3.45 8.47 14.46
C ASP A 16 -2.82 8.13 13.10
N THR A 17 -1.85 8.97 12.74
CA THR A 17 -1.14 8.88 11.47
C THR A 17 -0.28 7.62 11.37
N ASP A 18 0.23 7.12 12.50
CA ASP A 18 1.08 5.93 12.53
C ASP A 18 0.26 4.67 12.23
N SER A 19 -0.89 4.50 12.89
CA SER A 19 -1.81 3.39 12.59
C SER A 19 -2.37 3.49 11.17
N LEU A 20 -2.68 4.70 10.69
CA LEU A 20 -3.11 4.93 9.31
C LEU A 20 -2.06 4.47 8.30
N GLN A 21 -0.80 4.82 8.53
CA GLN A 21 0.31 4.42 7.66
C GLN A 21 0.52 2.91 7.69
N ALA A 22 0.54 2.30 8.88
CA ALA A 22 0.69 0.86 9.03
C ALA A 22 -0.42 0.09 8.27
N PHE A 23 -1.69 0.49 8.48
CA PHE A 23 -2.83 -0.11 7.77
C PHE A 23 -2.69 0.05 6.25
N THR A 24 -2.38 1.25 5.78
CA THR A 24 -2.29 1.52 4.34
C THR A 24 -1.15 0.75 3.70
N LEU A 25 -0.04 0.59 4.42
CA LEU A 25 1.12 -0.16 3.97
C LEU A 25 0.81 -1.65 3.84
N ASP A 26 0.13 -2.24 4.82
CA ASP A 26 -0.33 -3.64 4.77
C ASP A 26 -1.32 -3.82 3.60
N PHE A 27 -2.32 -2.95 3.49
CA PHE A 27 -3.31 -3.00 2.42
C PHE A 27 -2.69 -2.92 1.02
N LEU A 28 -1.74 -1.99 0.81
CA LEU A 28 -1.05 -1.84 -0.46
C LEU A 28 -0.12 -3.02 -0.77
N THR A 29 0.49 -3.63 0.25
CA THR A 29 1.30 -4.85 0.08
C THR A 29 0.42 -5.98 -0.47
N ASP A 30 -0.70 -6.28 0.20
CA ASP A 30 -1.64 -7.32 -0.22
C ASP A 30 -2.25 -7.05 -1.60
N PHE A 31 -2.58 -5.79 -1.88
CA PHE A 31 -3.13 -5.40 -3.17
C PHE A 31 -2.10 -5.61 -4.29
N THR A 32 -0.85 -5.23 -4.05
CA THR A 32 0.25 -5.40 -5.02
C THR A 32 0.54 -6.87 -5.25
N GLU A 33 0.56 -7.69 -4.19
CA GLU A 33 0.72 -9.14 -4.31
C GLU A 33 -0.36 -9.77 -5.21
N LYS A 34 -1.63 -9.36 -5.02
CA LYS A 34 -2.74 -9.82 -5.87
C LYS A 34 -2.53 -9.45 -7.33
N LEU A 35 -2.02 -8.24 -7.62
CA LEU A 35 -1.72 -7.82 -9.00
C LEU A 35 -0.60 -8.69 -9.61
N ILE A 36 0.45 -8.98 -8.85
CA ILE A 36 1.52 -9.87 -9.29
C ILE A 36 0.96 -11.27 -9.59
N ASN A 37 0.14 -11.80 -8.68
CA ASN A 37 -0.46 -13.14 -8.82
C ASN A 37 -1.37 -13.29 -10.04
N VAL A 38 -2.00 -12.21 -10.52
CA VAL A 38 -2.78 -12.22 -11.77
C VAL A 38 -1.92 -11.96 -13.02
N GLY A 39 -0.61 -11.81 -12.87
CA GLY A 39 0.34 -11.74 -13.98
C GLY A 39 0.37 -10.38 -14.70
N VAL A 40 0.19 -9.28 -13.97
CA VAL A 40 0.38 -7.94 -14.56
C VAL A 40 1.81 -7.80 -15.12
N PRO A 41 2.00 -7.06 -16.23
CA PRO A 41 3.31 -6.94 -16.88
C PRO A 41 4.32 -6.11 -16.09
N GLY A 42 3.87 -5.31 -15.12
CA GLY A 42 4.73 -4.47 -14.30
C GLY A 42 3.93 -3.61 -13.32
N LEU A 43 4.65 -2.98 -12.40
CA LEU A 43 4.11 -2.09 -11.36
C LEU A 43 4.75 -0.71 -11.49
N HIS A 44 3.95 0.34 -11.29
CA HIS A 44 4.42 1.72 -11.26
C HIS A 44 3.90 2.41 -10.01
N PHE A 45 4.82 2.88 -9.16
CA PHE A 45 4.49 3.51 -7.88
C PHE A 45 4.54 5.04 -7.97
N TYR A 46 3.46 5.70 -7.55
CA TYR A 46 3.47 7.13 -7.26
C TYR A 46 4.01 7.36 -5.85
N THR A 47 5.30 7.63 -5.75
CA THR A 47 6.02 7.73 -4.46
C THR A 47 5.71 9.01 -3.68
N MET A 48 5.16 10.02 -4.35
CA MET A 48 4.92 11.35 -3.75
C MET A 48 6.18 11.94 -3.09
N ASN A 49 7.35 11.76 -3.74
CA ASN A 49 8.67 12.16 -3.25
C ASN A 49 9.08 11.51 -1.91
N ARG A 50 8.51 10.34 -1.57
CA ARG A 50 8.87 9.54 -0.38
C ARG A 50 9.27 8.13 -0.77
N THR A 51 10.39 7.65 -0.26
CA THR A 51 10.97 6.36 -0.62
C THR A 51 10.48 5.22 0.26
N GLU A 52 10.40 5.43 1.57
CA GLU A 52 10.10 4.39 2.57
C GLU A 52 8.90 3.50 2.24
N PRO A 53 7.70 4.03 1.90
CA PRO A 53 6.53 3.18 1.70
C PRO A 53 6.72 2.20 0.54
N THR A 54 7.27 2.68 -0.58
CA THR A 54 7.51 1.86 -1.77
C THR A 54 8.60 0.83 -1.53
N LEU A 55 9.70 1.22 -0.88
CA LEU A 55 10.76 0.27 -0.52
C LEU A 55 10.23 -0.82 0.40
N THR A 56 9.45 -0.46 1.41
CA THR A 56 8.90 -1.41 2.37
C THR A 56 7.95 -2.40 1.71
N ILE A 57 7.08 -1.94 0.79
CA ILE A 57 6.22 -2.83 -0.01
C ILE A 57 7.07 -3.80 -0.83
N CYS A 58 8.08 -3.30 -1.56
CA CYS A 58 8.94 -4.13 -2.40
C CYS A 58 9.73 -5.16 -1.57
N GLN A 59 10.25 -4.80 -0.41
CA GLN A 59 10.96 -5.71 0.51
C GLN A 59 10.02 -6.79 1.07
N ARG A 60 8.82 -6.42 1.52
CA ARG A 60 7.81 -7.38 2.02
C ARG A 60 7.39 -8.39 0.98
N LEU A 61 7.39 -7.99 -0.29
CA LEU A 61 7.06 -8.85 -1.43
C LEU A 61 8.29 -9.59 -2.00
N GLY A 62 9.49 -9.41 -1.44
CA GLY A 62 10.72 -10.04 -1.92
C GLY A 62 11.15 -9.60 -3.32
N LEU A 63 10.78 -8.38 -3.73
CA LEU A 63 11.14 -7.81 -5.04
C LEU A 63 12.53 -7.15 -5.05
N ILE A 64 13.03 -6.80 -3.87
CA ILE A 64 14.35 -6.19 -3.65
C ILE A 64 14.94 -6.70 -2.33
N ASP A 65 16.27 -6.68 -2.23
CA ASP A 65 17.06 -7.00 -1.02
C ASP A 65 17.18 -5.80 -0.07
#